data_AF-A0A9E7I409-F1
#
_entry.id   AF-A0A9E7I409-F1
#
_cell.length_a   1.000
_cell.length_b   1.000
_cell.length_c   1.000
_cell.angle_alpha   90.00
_cell.angle_beta   90.00
_cell.angle_gamma   90.00
#
_symmetry.space_group_name_H-M   'P 1'
#
loop_
_entity.id
_entity.type
_entity.pdbx_description
1 polymer ?
#
loop_
_entity_poly.entity_id
_entity_poly.type
_entity_poly.pdbx_seq_one_letter_code
_entity_poly.pdbx_strand_id
1 'polypeptide(L)'
;MIKFKQFQEKCPNHLRLSYACRYDYSGYGQSSGKPTEQNTYADIETAYKCLIENYGAKEEEIILYGQSVGSGPTVDLAARLPHLRAIMLHSPILSGLRVMYPVKRTYWFDIYKNIDKISLVNCPVLVIHGTSDEVVDFSHGKKLWELCNEKYEPLWLKGGKHCDLELFPEYLTHAKKFISTVEKSPSQRSTWRKVQNSLNLPDRALIALNHQGRALIKRKI
;
A
#
# COMPACT_ATOMS: atom_id res chain seq x y z
N MET A 1 -7.36 -19.58 -11.94
CA MET A 1 -8.45 -18.94 -11.17
C MET A 1 -7.89 -18.64 -9.78
N ILE A 2 -7.92 -17.38 -9.36
CA ILE A 2 -7.43 -16.95 -8.04
C ILE A 2 -8.36 -17.49 -6.98
N LYS A 3 -7.80 -18.09 -5.92
CA LYS A 3 -8.58 -18.47 -4.75
C LYS A 3 -8.42 -17.44 -3.64
N PHE A 4 -9.57 -16.94 -3.19
CA PHE A 4 -9.65 -16.10 -2.00
C PHE A 4 -9.74 -16.98 -0.75
N LYS A 5 -8.91 -16.69 0.24
CA LYS A 5 -9.15 -17.11 1.63
C LYS A 5 -9.75 -15.92 2.35
N GLN A 6 -11.07 -15.88 2.42
CA GLN A 6 -11.76 -14.92 3.25
C GLN A 6 -11.54 -15.31 4.72
N PHE A 7 -10.84 -14.46 5.47
CA PHE A 7 -10.84 -14.55 6.93
C PHE A 7 -11.85 -13.53 7.45
N GLN A 8 -13.07 -13.99 7.72
CA GLN A 8 -14.02 -13.27 8.59
C GLN A 8 -13.65 -13.56 10.06
N GLU A 9 -12.43 -13.21 10.46
CA GLU A 9 -12.17 -13.09 11.88
C GLU A 9 -12.60 -11.69 12.29
N LYS A 10 -13.63 -11.58 13.15
CA LYS A 10 -13.68 -10.48 14.11
C LYS A 10 -12.32 -10.50 14.81
N CYS A 11 -11.38 -9.64 14.40
CA CYS A 11 -10.10 -9.55 15.09
C CYS A 11 -10.40 -9.41 16.59
N PRO A 12 -9.86 -10.29 17.46
CA PRO A 12 -10.16 -10.26 18.89
C PRO A 12 -9.76 -8.88 19.46
N ASN A 13 -10.77 -8.10 19.82
CA ASN A 13 -10.82 -6.87 20.65
C ASN A 13 -9.76 -5.76 20.50
N HIS A 14 -8.81 -5.82 19.56
CA HIS A 14 -7.71 -4.85 19.49
C HIS A 14 -7.42 -4.26 18.11
N LEU A 15 -8.10 -4.71 17.05
CA LEU A 15 -8.02 -4.12 15.70
C LEU A 15 -9.44 -4.08 15.13
N ARG A 16 -9.98 -2.91 14.81
CA ARG A 16 -11.28 -2.77 14.13
C ARG A 16 -11.16 -2.98 12.62
N LEU A 17 -10.42 -3.99 12.17
CA LEU A 17 -10.54 -4.43 10.78
C LEU A 17 -11.83 -5.24 10.63
N SER A 18 -12.76 -4.75 9.83
CA SER A 18 -14.03 -5.43 9.55
C SER A 18 -13.84 -6.67 8.67
N TYR A 19 -12.84 -6.66 7.77
CA TYR A 19 -12.56 -7.75 6.83
C TYR A 19 -11.07 -7.85 6.53
N ALA A 20 -10.54 -9.09 6.50
CA ALA A 20 -9.21 -9.39 5.98
C ALA A 20 -9.35 -10.27 4.73
N CYS A 21 -8.88 -9.77 3.58
CA CYS A 21 -8.85 -10.53 2.33
C CYS A 21 -7.43 -11.02 2.07
N ARG A 22 -7.24 -12.34 2.11
CA ARG A 22 -6.01 -12.99 1.66
C ARG A 22 -6.30 -13.75 0.37
N TYR A 23 -5.35 -13.75 -0.55
CA TYR A 23 -5.48 -14.47 -1.81
C TYR A 23 -4.14 -15.12 -2.17
N ASP A 24 -4.23 -16.25 -2.86
CA ASP A 24 -3.06 -16.93 -3.39
C ASP A 24 -2.74 -16.35 -4.78
N TYR A 25 -1.50 -15.92 -5.01
CA TYR A 25 -1.03 -15.48 -6.34
C TYR A 25 -1.13 -16.61 -7.36
N SER A 26 -1.32 -16.26 -8.62
CA SER A 26 -1.31 -17.18 -9.76
C SER A 26 -0.06 -18.06 -9.74
N GLY A 27 -0.24 -19.39 -9.76
CA GLY A 27 0.86 -20.36 -9.70
C GLY A 27 1.35 -20.70 -8.29
N TYR A 28 0.73 -20.14 -7.24
CA TYR A 28 0.99 -20.46 -5.83
C TYR A 28 -0.24 -21.02 -5.14
N GLY A 29 -0.01 -21.81 -4.09
CA GLY A 29 -1.05 -22.32 -3.20
C GLY A 29 -2.12 -23.07 -3.97
N GLN A 30 -3.36 -22.58 -3.89
CA GLN A 30 -4.51 -23.17 -4.56
C GLN A 30 -4.86 -22.51 -5.90
N SER A 31 -4.14 -21.45 -6.28
CA SER A 31 -4.38 -20.70 -7.52
C SER A 31 -3.63 -21.33 -8.70
N SER A 32 -4.35 -21.59 -9.79
CA SER A 32 -3.76 -22.05 -11.05
C SER A 32 -3.20 -20.89 -11.88
N GLY A 33 -2.24 -21.17 -12.76
CA GLY A 33 -1.64 -20.17 -13.65
C GLY A 33 -0.11 -20.16 -13.56
N LYS A 34 0.52 -19.08 -14.02
CA LYS A 34 1.96 -18.85 -13.92
C LYS A 34 2.24 -17.63 -13.03
N PRO A 35 3.27 -17.65 -12.18
CA PRO A 35 3.63 -16.54 -11.31
C PRO A 35 4.43 -15.46 -12.06
N THR A 36 3.81 -14.85 -13.08
CA THR A 36 4.43 -13.73 -13.81
C THR A 36 4.08 -12.41 -13.13
N GLU A 37 4.92 -11.39 -13.32
CA GLU A 37 4.66 -10.03 -12.81
C GLU A 37 3.25 -9.54 -13.19
N GLN A 38 2.88 -9.68 -14.45
CA GLN A 38 1.57 -9.26 -14.97
C GLN A 38 0.43 -10.03 -14.32
N ASN A 39 0.58 -11.33 -14.08
CA ASN A 39 -0.43 -12.11 -13.39
C ASN A 39 -0.55 -11.68 -11.93
N THR A 40 0.55 -11.40 -11.24
CA THR A 40 0.49 -10.89 -9.85
C THR A 40 -0.19 -9.53 -9.74
N TYR A 41 -0.06 -8.67 -10.76
CA TYR A 41 -0.82 -7.41 -10.85
C TYR A 41 -2.31 -7.65 -11.10
N ALA A 42 -2.65 -8.59 -11.98
CA ALA A 42 -4.03 -9.00 -12.19
C ALA A 42 -4.64 -9.64 -10.92
N ASP A 43 -3.84 -10.35 -10.14
CA ASP A 43 -4.29 -11.02 -8.92
C ASP A 43 -4.75 -10.03 -7.86
N ILE A 44 -3.91 -9.04 -7.53
CA ILE A 44 -4.27 -8.00 -6.55
C ILE A 44 -5.45 -7.15 -7.05
N GLU A 45 -5.53 -6.89 -8.36
CA GLU A 45 -6.63 -6.12 -8.92
C GLU A 45 -7.95 -6.89 -8.85
N THR A 46 -7.93 -8.20 -9.05
CA THR A 46 -9.11 -9.06 -8.87
C THR A 46 -9.55 -9.10 -7.41
N ALA A 47 -8.59 -9.14 -6.47
CA ALA A 47 -8.89 -9.06 -5.03
C ALA A 47 -9.52 -7.72 -4.66
N TYR A 48 -8.98 -6.61 -5.19
CA TYR A 48 -9.52 -5.27 -5.01
C TYR A 48 -10.94 -5.16 -5.55
N LYS A 49 -11.18 -5.59 -6.80
CA LYS A 49 -12.52 -5.60 -7.41
C LYS A 49 -13.51 -6.41 -6.61
N CYS A 50 -13.12 -7.59 -6.12
CA CYS A 50 -13.95 -8.41 -5.25
C CYS A 50 -14.37 -7.65 -3.96
N LEU A 51 -13.45 -6.93 -3.32
CA LEU A 51 -13.76 -6.12 -2.13
C LEU A 51 -14.78 -5.00 -2.43
N ILE A 52 -14.63 -4.31 -3.57
CA ILE A 52 -15.53 -3.22 -3.96
C ILE A 52 -16.91 -3.78 -4.37
N GLU A 53 -16.94 -4.75 -5.27
CA GLU A 53 -18.16 -5.22 -5.94
C GLU A 53 -18.97 -6.18 -5.06
N ASN A 54 -18.31 -7.12 -4.37
CA ASN A 54 -19.00 -8.17 -3.63
C ASN A 54 -19.18 -7.84 -2.14
N TYR A 55 -18.29 -7.01 -1.58
CA TYR A 55 -18.34 -6.63 -0.16
C TYR A 55 -18.71 -5.16 0.07
N GLY A 56 -18.89 -4.38 -1.01
CA GLY A 56 -19.31 -2.98 -0.91
C GLY A 56 -18.31 -2.07 -0.21
N ALA A 57 -17.03 -2.49 -0.13
CA ALA A 57 -15.98 -1.68 0.46
C ALA A 57 -15.76 -0.41 -0.38
N LYS A 58 -15.38 0.69 0.27
CA LYS A 58 -14.92 1.89 -0.43
C LYS A 58 -13.40 1.90 -0.50
N GLU A 59 -12.85 2.50 -1.56
CA GLU A 59 -11.40 2.66 -1.72
C GLU A 59 -10.77 3.34 -0.49
N GLU A 60 -11.46 4.35 0.05
CA GLU A 60 -11.08 5.06 1.27
C GLU A 60 -11.18 4.24 2.55
N GLU A 61 -11.58 2.98 2.51
CA GLU A 61 -11.64 2.06 3.65
C GLU A 61 -10.58 0.93 3.52
N ILE A 62 -9.89 0.85 2.38
CA ILE A 62 -8.98 -0.25 2.07
C ILE A 62 -7.54 0.12 2.42
N ILE A 63 -6.91 -0.74 3.23
CA ILE A 63 -5.47 -0.71 3.50
C ILE A 63 -4.84 -1.90 2.77
N LEU A 64 -3.89 -1.64 1.88
CA LEU A 64 -3.15 -2.72 1.21
C LEU A 64 -1.93 -3.12 2.05
N TYR A 65 -1.64 -4.42 2.05
CA TYR A 65 -0.47 -4.98 2.72
C TYR A 65 0.34 -5.80 1.72
N GLY A 66 1.64 -5.55 1.63
CA GLY A 66 2.55 -6.31 0.77
C GLY A 66 3.82 -6.69 1.50
N GLN A 67 4.12 -7.99 1.55
CA GLN A 67 5.35 -8.52 2.13
C GLN A 67 6.32 -8.96 1.05
N SER A 68 7.61 -8.60 1.17
CA SER A 68 8.67 -9.05 0.26
C SER A 68 8.29 -8.80 -1.22
N VAL A 69 8.27 -9.83 -2.06
CA VAL A 69 7.81 -9.75 -3.46
C VAL A 69 6.40 -9.19 -3.61
N GLY A 70 5.51 -9.42 -2.63
CA GLY A 70 4.15 -8.87 -2.59
C GLY A 70 4.10 -7.35 -2.50
N SER A 71 5.21 -6.68 -2.17
CA SER A 71 5.30 -5.21 -2.27
C SER A 71 5.16 -4.71 -3.71
N GLY A 72 5.57 -5.52 -4.70
CA GLY A 72 5.43 -5.22 -6.14
C GLY A 72 3.99 -4.90 -6.56
N PRO A 73 3.07 -5.87 -6.50
CA PRO A 73 1.67 -5.65 -6.83
C PRO A 73 0.99 -4.63 -5.92
N THR A 74 1.36 -4.56 -4.64
CA THR A 74 0.79 -3.58 -3.70
C THR A 74 1.11 -2.14 -4.10
N VAL A 75 2.38 -1.83 -4.42
CA VAL A 75 2.76 -0.48 -4.86
C VAL A 75 2.19 -0.17 -6.24
N ASP A 76 2.16 -1.14 -7.16
CA ASP A 76 1.56 -0.97 -8.49
C ASP A 76 0.08 -0.58 -8.42
N LEU A 77 -0.71 -1.29 -7.61
CA LEU A 77 -2.12 -0.98 -7.44
C LEU A 77 -2.29 0.37 -6.73
N ALA A 78 -1.56 0.61 -5.63
CA ALA A 78 -1.66 1.84 -4.85
C ALA A 78 -1.33 3.10 -5.67
N ALA A 79 -0.38 3.02 -6.60
CA ALA A 79 -0.03 4.11 -7.51
C ALA A 79 -1.19 4.54 -8.44
N ARG A 80 -2.19 3.67 -8.62
CA ARG A 80 -3.37 3.91 -9.48
C ARG A 80 -4.63 4.28 -8.71
N LEU A 81 -4.61 4.20 -7.37
CA LEU A 81 -5.78 4.41 -6.51
C LEU A 81 -5.69 5.78 -5.78
N PRO A 82 -6.42 6.81 -6.23
CA PRO A 82 -6.29 8.19 -5.71
C PRO A 82 -6.88 8.42 -4.32
N HIS A 83 -7.68 7.49 -3.81
CA HIS A 83 -8.43 7.60 -2.56
C HIS A 83 -8.14 6.46 -1.58
N LEU A 84 -7.13 5.63 -1.87
CA LEU A 84 -6.73 4.53 -1.01
C LEU A 84 -6.43 5.02 0.41
N ARG A 85 -6.87 4.27 1.43
CA ARG A 85 -6.66 4.68 2.83
C ARG A 85 -5.19 4.74 3.19
N ALA A 86 -4.44 3.69 2.88
CA ALA A 86 -3.04 3.53 3.25
C ALA A 86 -2.44 2.27 2.61
N ILE A 87 -1.11 2.18 2.63
CA ILE A 87 -0.39 0.91 2.39
C ILE A 87 0.60 0.60 3.52
N MET A 88 0.77 -0.69 3.79
CA MET A 88 1.76 -1.23 4.72
C MET A 88 2.69 -2.18 3.95
N LEU A 89 3.98 -1.84 3.93
CA LEU A 89 5.01 -2.58 3.22
C LEU A 89 5.91 -3.27 4.24
N HIS A 90 5.98 -4.60 4.17
CA HIS A 90 6.76 -5.44 5.08
C HIS A 90 7.95 -6.06 4.33
N SER A 91 9.16 -5.73 4.76
CA SER A 91 10.43 -6.11 4.11
C SER A 91 10.38 -5.93 2.57
N PRO A 92 9.98 -4.76 2.06
CA PRO A 92 9.69 -4.58 0.64
C PRO A 92 10.94 -4.54 -0.23
N ILE A 93 10.75 -4.79 -1.52
CA ILE A 93 11.83 -4.78 -2.52
C ILE A 93 11.81 -3.50 -3.35
N LEU A 94 12.98 -2.94 -3.69
CA LEU A 94 13.06 -1.83 -4.65
C LEU A 94 12.73 -2.28 -6.08
N SER A 95 13.24 -3.45 -6.45
CA SER A 95 12.93 -4.21 -7.66
C SER A 95 13.49 -5.62 -7.55
N GLY A 96 13.04 -6.54 -8.40
CA GLY A 96 13.50 -7.93 -8.39
C GLY A 96 15.01 -8.04 -8.67
N LEU A 97 15.53 -7.28 -9.63
CA LEU A 97 16.96 -7.31 -9.94
C LEU A 97 17.82 -6.78 -8.80
N ARG A 98 17.34 -5.76 -8.06
CA ARG A 98 18.06 -5.17 -6.92
C ARG A 98 18.17 -6.09 -5.72
N VAL A 99 17.26 -7.07 -5.60
CA VAL A 99 17.36 -8.10 -4.56
C VAL A 99 18.51 -9.05 -4.86
N MET A 100 18.68 -9.42 -6.13
CA MET A 100 19.70 -10.38 -6.55
C MET A 100 21.09 -9.73 -6.71
N TYR A 101 21.14 -8.48 -7.15
CA TYR A 101 22.38 -7.78 -7.49
C TYR A 101 22.32 -6.31 -7.03
N PRO A 102 23.43 -5.72 -6.54
CA PRO A 102 23.49 -4.33 -6.10
C PRO A 102 23.54 -3.34 -7.28
N VAL A 103 22.53 -3.38 -8.15
CA VAL A 103 22.41 -2.52 -9.32
C VAL A 103 21.88 -1.14 -8.93
N LYS A 104 22.52 -0.09 -9.44
CA LYS A 104 22.08 1.31 -9.20
C LYS A 104 21.04 1.80 -10.21
N ARG A 105 20.95 1.15 -11.38
CA ARG A 105 20.06 1.54 -12.49
C ARG A 105 18.89 0.58 -12.60
N THR A 106 17.76 1.10 -13.06
CA THR A 106 16.59 0.28 -13.42
C THR A 106 16.71 -0.14 -14.88
N TYR A 107 16.46 -1.42 -15.16
CA TYR A 107 16.51 -1.99 -16.51
C TYR A 107 15.12 -2.35 -17.02
N TRP A 108 14.96 -2.46 -18.34
CA TRP A 108 13.66 -2.74 -18.97
C TRP A 108 13.14 -4.14 -18.67
N PHE A 109 14.04 -5.11 -18.40
CA PHE A 109 13.73 -6.49 -18.03
C PHE A 109 13.60 -6.69 -16.51
N ASP A 110 13.74 -5.63 -15.72
CA ASP A 110 13.56 -5.68 -14.27
C ASP A 110 12.06 -5.76 -13.92
N ILE A 111 11.74 -6.48 -12.85
CA ILE A 111 10.37 -6.73 -12.38
C ILE A 111 10.13 -5.99 -11.07
N TYR A 112 8.86 -5.68 -10.80
CA TYR A 112 8.44 -5.05 -9.54
C TYR A 112 9.22 -3.77 -9.22
N LYS A 113 9.37 -2.90 -10.22
CA LYS A 113 10.13 -1.63 -10.15
C LYS A 113 9.48 -0.61 -9.21
N ASN A 114 9.36 -0.94 -7.93
CA ASN A 114 8.75 -0.13 -6.89
C ASN A 114 9.47 1.20 -6.73
N ILE A 115 10.78 1.22 -6.94
CA ILE A 115 11.58 2.46 -6.95
C ILE A 115 11.04 3.52 -7.94
N ASP A 116 10.45 3.10 -9.07
CA ASP A 116 9.89 4.00 -10.08
C ASP A 116 8.42 4.37 -9.78
N LYS A 117 7.73 3.58 -8.96
CA LYS A 117 6.28 3.67 -8.73
C LYS A 117 5.90 4.30 -7.38
N ILE A 118 6.75 4.17 -6.37
CA ILE A 118 6.41 4.54 -4.99
C ILE A 118 6.10 6.04 -4.82
N SER A 119 6.74 6.90 -5.62
CA SER A 119 6.48 8.35 -5.64
C SER A 119 5.15 8.73 -6.31
N LEU A 120 4.41 7.76 -6.86
CA LEU A 120 3.06 7.96 -7.40
C LEU A 120 1.98 7.64 -6.36
N VAL A 121 2.34 6.99 -5.25
CA VAL A 121 1.41 6.63 -4.18
C VAL A 121 1.07 7.89 -3.36
N ASN A 122 -0.22 8.22 -3.30
CA ASN A 122 -0.74 9.44 -2.66
C ASN A 122 -1.54 9.14 -1.39
N CYS A 123 -1.14 8.11 -0.64
CA CYS A 123 -1.72 7.76 0.64
C CYS A 123 -0.61 7.44 1.66
N PRO A 124 -0.90 7.43 2.97
CA PRO A 124 0.08 7.12 3.99
C PRO A 124 0.75 5.75 3.78
N VAL A 125 2.08 5.74 3.77
CA VAL A 125 2.90 4.54 3.62
C VAL A 125 3.62 4.22 4.92
N LEU A 126 3.35 3.06 5.50
CA LEU A 126 4.19 2.47 6.55
C LEU A 126 5.14 1.45 5.93
N VAL A 127 6.43 1.58 6.25
CA VAL A 127 7.44 0.56 5.93
C VAL A 127 7.94 -0.09 7.21
N ILE A 128 7.95 -1.42 7.24
CA ILE A 128 8.48 -2.25 8.32
C ILE A 128 9.61 -3.08 7.73
N HIS A 129 10.81 -3.04 8.34
CA HIS A 129 11.96 -3.80 7.84
C HIS A 129 12.92 -4.20 8.97
N GLY A 130 13.48 -5.40 8.86
CA GLY A 130 14.54 -5.91 9.72
C GLY A 130 15.91 -5.33 9.36
N THR A 131 16.66 -4.89 10.35
CA THR A 131 18.03 -4.37 10.11
C THR A 131 19.06 -5.47 9.83
N SER A 132 18.70 -6.74 10.04
CA SER A 132 19.53 -7.92 9.76
C SER A 132 18.85 -8.84 8.74
N ASP A 133 18.07 -8.26 7.82
CA ASP A 133 17.45 -8.99 6.71
C ASP A 133 18.50 -9.39 5.66
N GLU A 134 18.79 -10.69 5.59
CA GLU A 134 19.77 -11.29 4.67
C GLU A 134 19.18 -11.62 3.30
N VAL A 135 17.85 -11.56 3.15
CA VAL A 135 17.15 -11.87 1.88
C VAL A 135 16.88 -10.60 1.09
N VAL A 136 16.39 -9.58 1.77
CA VAL A 136 16.14 -8.26 1.19
C VAL A 136 16.86 -7.24 2.07
N ASP A 137 18.00 -6.75 1.59
CA ASP A 137 18.82 -5.81 2.34
C ASP A 137 17.99 -4.61 2.85
N PHE A 138 18.26 -4.21 4.09
CA PHE A 138 17.57 -3.12 4.79
C PHE A 138 17.52 -1.81 3.99
N SER A 139 18.50 -1.55 3.11
CA SER A 139 18.51 -0.39 2.23
C SER A 139 17.28 -0.31 1.31
N HIS A 140 16.64 -1.44 0.99
CA HIS A 140 15.44 -1.46 0.17
C HIS A 140 14.27 -0.76 0.86
N GLY A 141 13.96 -1.17 2.09
CA GLY A 141 12.90 -0.56 2.89
C GLY A 141 13.19 0.91 3.19
N LYS A 142 14.44 1.21 3.59
CA LYS A 142 14.86 2.59 3.84
C LYS A 142 14.68 3.47 2.60
N LYS A 143 15.13 3.00 1.44
CA LYS A 143 15.08 3.80 0.21
C LYS A 143 13.66 3.99 -0.30
N LEU A 144 12.81 2.97 -0.23
CA LEU A 144 11.39 3.12 -0.57
C LEU A 144 10.72 4.14 0.34
N TRP A 145 10.95 4.06 1.65
CA TRP A 145 10.39 5.01 2.61
C TRP A 145 10.79 6.45 2.29
N GLU A 146 12.08 6.71 1.99
CA GLU A 146 12.58 8.04 1.59
C GLU A 146 11.85 8.60 0.36
N LEU A 147 11.47 7.75 -0.60
CA LEU A 147 10.84 8.12 -1.87
C LEU A 147 9.30 8.27 -1.78
N CYS A 148 8.66 7.88 -0.67
CA CYS A 148 7.22 8.01 -0.51
C CYS A 148 6.79 9.49 -0.44
N ASN A 149 5.63 9.83 -1.01
CA ASN A 149 5.05 11.17 -0.88
C ASN A 149 4.53 11.41 0.54
N GLU A 150 3.66 10.50 1.02
CA GLU A 150 3.09 10.55 2.36
C GLU A 150 3.73 9.49 3.27
N LYS A 151 4.79 9.89 3.97
CA LYS A 151 5.56 9.01 4.86
C LYS A 151 4.87 8.89 6.21
N TYR A 152 4.58 7.67 6.65
CA TYR A 152 4.34 7.37 8.06
C TYR A 152 5.65 6.98 8.75
N GLU A 153 5.73 7.14 10.08
CA GLU A 153 6.90 6.72 10.86
C GLU A 153 7.23 5.25 10.58
N PRO A 154 8.41 4.92 10.05
CA PRO A 154 8.75 3.54 9.72
C PRO A 154 9.06 2.73 10.98
N LEU A 155 9.01 1.41 10.87
CA LEU A 155 9.44 0.50 11.93
C LEU A 155 10.68 -0.27 11.49
N TRP A 156 11.83 0.12 12.04
CA TRP A 156 13.11 -0.57 11.84
C TRP A 156 13.38 -1.51 13.01
N LEU A 157 13.27 -2.82 12.78
CA LEU A 157 13.45 -3.82 13.83
C LEU A 157 14.93 -4.18 13.94
N LYS A 158 15.54 -3.82 15.08
CA LYS A 158 16.95 -4.08 15.34
C LYS A 158 17.19 -5.59 15.51
N GLY A 159 18.06 -6.17 14.68
CA GLY A 159 18.34 -7.62 14.68
C GLY A 159 17.28 -8.48 13.98
N GLY A 160 16.18 -7.89 13.49
CA GLY A 160 15.15 -8.62 12.75
C GLY A 160 15.64 -9.08 11.37
N LYS A 161 15.25 -10.29 10.99
CA LYS A 161 15.51 -10.96 9.71
C LYS A 161 14.27 -10.92 8.80
N HIS A 162 14.32 -11.55 7.64
CA HIS A 162 13.26 -11.45 6.62
C HIS A 162 11.87 -11.91 7.08
N CYS A 163 11.81 -12.97 7.90
CA CYS A 163 10.57 -13.71 8.22
C CYS A 163 10.26 -13.79 9.72
N ASP A 164 10.96 -13.06 10.58
CA ASP A 164 10.78 -13.12 12.04
C ASP A 164 10.24 -11.81 12.64
N LEU A 165 10.01 -10.79 11.82
CA LEU A 165 9.63 -9.45 12.28
C LEU A 165 8.33 -9.43 13.08
N GLU A 166 7.40 -10.34 12.76
CA GLU A 166 6.12 -10.49 13.46
C GLU A 166 6.27 -11.02 14.89
N LEU A 167 7.42 -11.61 15.23
CA LEU A 167 7.74 -12.09 16.58
C LEU A 167 8.19 -10.95 17.51
N PHE A 168 8.55 -9.79 16.95
CA PHE A 168 8.96 -8.63 17.73
C PHE A 168 7.74 -7.93 18.35
N PRO A 169 7.75 -7.62 19.66
CA PRO A 169 6.59 -7.01 20.33
C PRO A 169 6.22 -5.63 19.76
N GLU A 170 7.18 -4.91 19.19
CA GLU A 170 6.99 -3.62 18.53
C GLU A 170 6.14 -3.73 17.27
N TYR A 171 6.18 -4.87 16.55
CA TYR A 171 5.50 -5.05 15.26
C TYR A 171 4.00 -4.80 15.35
N LEU A 172 3.31 -5.57 16.20
CA LEU A 172 1.86 -5.46 16.35
C LEU A 172 1.46 -4.11 16.94
N THR A 173 2.27 -3.58 17.86
CA THR A 173 2.02 -2.29 18.51
C THR A 173 2.05 -1.15 17.49
N HIS A 174 3.08 -1.12 16.64
CA HIS A 174 3.24 -0.08 15.61
C HIS A 174 2.21 -0.22 14.48
N ALA A 175 1.94 -1.45 14.03
CA ALA A 175 0.92 -1.72 13.02
C ALA A 175 -0.47 -1.27 13.50
N LYS A 176 -0.84 -1.58 14.75
CA LYS A 176 -2.09 -1.10 15.37
C LYS A 176 -2.15 0.42 15.44
N LYS A 177 -1.06 1.07 15.85
CA LYS A 177 -0.96 2.53 15.92
C LYS A 177 -1.15 3.15 14.54
N PHE A 178 -0.53 2.59 13.50
CA PHE A 178 -0.69 3.02 12.12
C PHE A 178 -2.15 2.93 11.67
N ILE A 179 -2.77 1.76 11.81
CA ILE A 179 -4.18 1.52 11.43
C ILE A 179 -5.10 2.51 12.15
N SER A 180 -4.96 2.66 13.47
CA SER A 180 -5.79 3.61 14.23
C SER A 180 -5.57 5.07 13.81
N THR A 181 -4.35 5.43 13.40
CA THR A 181 -4.03 6.79 12.94
C THR A 181 -4.69 7.06 11.60
N VAL A 182 -4.56 6.15 10.64
CA VAL A 182 -5.14 6.34 9.30
C VAL A 182 -6.66 6.26 9.36
N GLU A 183 -7.25 5.43 10.23
CA GLU A 183 -8.70 5.35 10.47
C GLU A 183 -9.31 6.68 10.94
N LYS A 184 -8.62 7.37 11.85
CA LYS A 184 -9.05 8.67 12.42
C LYS A 184 -8.79 9.86 11.49
N SER A 185 -7.88 9.71 10.52
CA SER A 185 -7.62 10.76 9.54
C SER A 185 -8.90 10.99 8.70
N PRO A 186 -9.40 12.23 8.59
CA PRO A 186 -10.50 12.52 7.68
C PRO A 186 -10.10 12.06 6.29
N SER A 187 -10.95 11.28 5.62
CA SER A 187 -10.70 10.98 4.21
C SER A 187 -10.53 12.31 3.48
N GLN A 188 -9.58 12.41 2.54
CA GLN A 188 -9.40 13.61 1.71
C GLN A 188 -10.76 14.08 1.17
N ARG A 189 -11.63 13.12 0.79
CA ARG A 189 -13.03 13.33 0.37
C ARG A 189 -13.96 13.98 1.42
N SER A 190 -13.77 13.71 2.72
CA SER A 190 -14.50 14.37 3.82
C SER A 190 -14.12 15.84 3.96
N THR A 191 -12.82 16.13 3.84
CA THR A 191 -12.31 17.51 3.82
C THR A 191 -12.80 18.23 2.56
N TRP A 192 -12.74 17.59 1.39
CA TRP A 192 -13.30 18.12 0.14
C TRP A 192 -14.81 18.34 0.21
N ARG A 193 -15.60 17.41 0.75
CA ARG A 193 -17.05 17.61 0.93
C ARG A 193 -17.37 18.75 1.90
N LYS A 194 -16.61 18.89 2.99
CA LYS A 194 -16.76 20.05 3.89
C LYS A 194 -16.43 21.36 3.19
N VAL A 195 -15.34 21.40 2.43
CA VAL A 195 -14.92 22.58 1.65
C VAL A 195 -15.93 22.90 0.55
N GLN A 196 -16.38 21.89 -0.21
CA GLN A 196 -17.38 22.02 -1.27
C GLN A 196 -18.72 22.51 -0.72
N ASN A 197 -19.17 21.98 0.42
CA ASN A 197 -20.37 22.46 1.11
C ASN A 197 -20.20 23.87 1.67
N SER A 198 -19.01 24.24 2.18
CA SER A 198 -18.75 25.61 2.65
C SER A 198 -18.67 26.64 1.52
N LEU A 199 -18.36 26.20 0.30
CA LEU A 199 -18.17 27.04 -0.89
C LEU A 199 -19.32 26.91 -1.92
N ASN A 200 -20.37 26.13 -1.64
CA ASN A 200 -21.49 25.85 -2.56
C ASN A 200 -21.04 25.44 -3.98
N LEU A 201 -19.97 24.65 -4.10
CA LEU A 201 -19.44 24.24 -5.40
C LEU A 201 -20.20 23.00 -5.93
N PRO A 202 -20.52 22.93 -7.23
CA PRO A 202 -21.16 21.76 -7.83
C PRO A 202 -20.20 20.56 -7.86
N ASP A 203 -20.76 19.34 -7.81
CA ASP A 203 -20.03 18.04 -7.72
C ASP A 203 -18.99 17.77 -8.82
N ARG A 204 -18.91 18.62 -9.86
CA ARG A 204 -17.98 18.49 -10.99
C ARG A 204 -16.90 19.57 -11.06
N ALA A 205 -16.70 20.37 -10.01
CA ALA A 205 -15.62 21.36 -9.98
C ALA A 205 -14.27 20.71 -9.65
N LEU A 206 -13.36 20.62 -10.64
CA LEU A 206 -11.95 20.31 -10.41
C LEU A 206 -11.20 21.59 -10.02
N ILE A 207 -10.72 21.67 -8.78
CA ILE A 207 -9.83 22.75 -8.33
C ILE A 207 -8.52 22.12 -7.85
N ALA A 208 -7.41 22.47 -8.51
CA ALA A 208 -6.08 22.16 -8.01
C ALA A 208 -5.75 23.11 -6.84
N LEU A 209 -5.51 22.56 -5.65
CA LEU A 209 -4.95 23.32 -4.52
C LEU A 209 -3.43 23.41 -4.69
N ASN A 210 -2.85 24.56 -4.38
CA ASN A 210 -1.39 24.67 -4.26
C ASN A 210 -0.90 24.20 -2.89
N HIS A 211 0.42 24.09 -2.72
CA HIS A 211 1.11 23.65 -1.50
C HIS A 211 0.79 24.47 -0.22
N GLN A 212 0.06 25.58 -0.33
CA GLN A 212 -0.40 26.41 0.79
C GLN A 212 -1.91 26.30 1.05
N GLY A 213 -2.60 25.37 0.39
CA GLY A 213 -4.05 25.16 0.58
C GLY A 213 -4.94 26.27 0.01
N ARG A 214 -4.42 27.13 -0.88
CA ARG A 214 -5.22 28.16 -1.55
C ARG A 214 -5.83 27.61 -2.84
N ALA A 215 -7.13 27.81 -3.03
CA ALA A 215 -7.88 27.44 -4.22
C ALA A 215 -7.46 28.30 -5.43
N LEU A 216 -6.94 27.66 -6.47
CA LEU A 216 -6.70 28.29 -7.77
C LEU A 216 -7.88 27.97 -8.69
N ILE A 217 -8.80 28.91 -8.83
CA ILE A 217 -9.91 28.80 -9.79
C ILE A 217 -9.35 29.14 -11.17
N LYS A 218 -9.03 28.12 -11.99
CA LYS A 218 -8.83 28.33 -13.43
C LYS A 218 -10.16 28.09 -14.14
N ARG A 219 -10.74 29.16 -14.71
CA ARG A 219 -11.83 29.02 -15.68
C ARG A 219 -11.28 28.28 -16.90
N LYS A 220 -11.94 27.21 -17.30
CA LYS A 220 -11.69 26.56 -18.58
C LYS A 220 -12.14 27.55 -19.66
N ILE A 221 -11.20 28.00 -20.49
CA ILE A 221 -11.51 28.63 -21.78
C ILE A 221 -11.90 27.50 -22.73
#